data_AF-A0A1F6AWT1-F1
#
_entry.id   AF-A0A1F6AWT1-F1
#
_cell.length_a   1.000
_cell.length_b   1.000
_cell.length_c   1.000
_cell.angle_alpha   90.00
_cell.angle_beta   90.00
_cell.angle_gamma   90.00
#
_symmetry.space_group_name_H-M   'P 1'
#
loop_
_entity.id
_entity.type
_entity.pdbx_description
1 polymer ?
#
loop_
_entity_poly.entity_id
_entity_poly.type
_entity_poly.pdbx_seq_one_letter_code
_entity_poly.pdbx_strand_id
1 'polypeptide(L)'
;MKYQEALERLTAAQQILSDTSITREKFGHLQKLLKGVNPKIDGVLSRVTREWDKLQRFEKGEVIDLVAHELPEHTEEEKKRKKALLFFFSAWKDLQKEVVRVRTELAHHNAQGWGNILGAAKGPLGLITAVAVGWVLLEATSVEIAVKNAGCNTMYPMSYSSIPLPGISLPKDPIADGQTGTVRLPPLTLNADGTTPGIIHLSAFNFNYTFTIPSDVTITFDGEVLNNASTILRLRSQKHHDLVISC
;
A
#
# COMPACT_ATOMS: atom_id res chain seq x y z
N MET A 1 38.12 30.93 13.78
CA MET A 1 37.12 29.83 13.84
C MET A 1 36.36 29.99 15.15
N LYS A 2 35.02 29.98 15.14
CA LYS A 2 34.23 30.17 16.37
C LYS A 2 34.27 28.88 17.21
N TYR A 3 34.35 28.99 18.54
CA TYR A 3 34.47 27.85 19.46
C TYR A 3 33.40 26.76 19.24
N GLN A 4 32.15 27.17 18.97
CA GLN A 4 31.05 26.25 18.67
C GLN A 4 31.28 25.42 17.40
N GLU A 5 31.87 26.02 16.37
CA GLU A 5 32.16 25.35 15.09
C GLU A 5 33.28 24.32 15.23
N ALA A 6 34.25 24.57 16.13
CA ALA A 6 35.29 23.60 16.46
C ALA A 6 34.73 22.39 17.20
N LEU A 7 33.79 22.62 18.13
CA LEU A 7 33.16 21.58 18.93
C LEU A 7 32.26 20.65 18.08
N GLU A 8 31.51 21.23 17.14
CA GLU A 8 30.72 20.46 16.17
C GLU A 8 31.59 19.57 15.27
N ARG A 9 32.74 20.10 14.82
CA ARG A 9 33.70 19.34 14.01
C ARG A 9 34.33 18.19 14.81
N LEU A 10 34.75 18.43 16.04
CA LEU A 10 35.29 17.39 16.92
C LEU A 10 34.29 16.25 17.18
N THR A 11 33.03 16.60 17.43
CA THR A 11 31.95 15.62 17.66
C THR A 11 31.68 14.78 16.40
N ALA A 12 31.66 15.42 15.23
CA ALA A 12 31.51 14.73 13.95
C ALA A 12 32.69 13.78 13.65
N ALA A 13 33.92 14.17 13.99
CA ALA A 13 35.10 13.32 13.80
C ALA A 13 35.05 12.07 14.70
N GLN A 14 34.64 12.24 15.96
CA GLN A 14 34.49 11.15 16.91
C GLN A 14 33.46 10.11 16.44
N GLN A 15 32.33 10.56 15.89
CA GLN A 15 31.27 9.67 15.38
C GLN A 15 31.67 8.91 14.10
N ILE A 16 32.59 9.45 13.29
CA ILE A 16 33.13 8.75 12.12
C ILE A 16 34.08 7.63 12.56
N LEU A 17 34.93 7.89 13.54
CA LEU A 17 35.95 6.97 14.02
C LEU A 17 35.41 5.77 14.81
N SER A 18 34.18 5.84 15.31
CA SER A 18 33.60 4.84 16.23
C SER A 18 32.87 3.66 15.58
N ASP A 19 32.79 3.55 14.24
CA ASP A 19 32.05 2.45 13.59
C ASP A 19 32.68 2.07 12.25
N THR A 20 32.68 0.78 11.87
CA THR A 20 33.39 0.27 10.68
C THR A 20 32.62 0.40 9.36
N SER A 21 31.32 0.75 9.40
CA SER A 21 30.48 0.94 8.22
C SER A 21 30.23 2.43 7.92
N ILE A 22 30.12 2.80 6.64
CA ILE A 22 29.75 4.15 6.20
C ILE A 22 28.23 4.23 6.09
N THR A 23 27.59 4.71 7.15
CA THR A 23 26.16 5.00 7.19
C THR A 23 25.85 6.42 6.70
N ARG A 24 24.60 6.71 6.34
CA ARG A 24 24.16 8.04 5.87
C ARG A 24 24.47 9.15 6.87
N GLU A 25 24.26 8.89 8.16
CA GLU A 25 24.56 9.84 9.22
C GLU A 25 26.05 10.18 9.25
N LYS A 26 26.94 9.19 9.15
CA LYS A 26 28.38 9.39 9.05
C LYS A 26 28.79 10.18 7.81
N PHE A 27 28.15 9.93 6.67
CA PHE A 27 28.40 10.71 5.46
C PHE A 27 28.00 12.18 5.65
N GLY A 28 26.90 12.44 6.36
CA GLY A 28 26.49 13.79 6.78
C GLY A 28 27.49 14.46 7.74
N HIS A 29 28.05 13.70 8.69
CA HIS A 29 29.11 14.19 9.59
C HIS A 29 30.41 14.50 8.83
N LEU A 30 30.78 13.66 7.86
CA LEU A 30 31.92 13.86 6.97
C LEU A 30 31.73 15.13 6.12
N GLN A 31 30.52 15.34 5.59
CA GLN A 31 30.19 16.54 4.85
C GLN A 31 30.30 17.80 5.70
N LYS A 32 29.83 17.77 6.96
CA LYS A 32 29.98 18.89 7.91
C LYS A 32 31.44 19.19 8.26
N LEU A 33 32.26 18.15 8.41
CA LEU A 33 33.70 18.28 8.68
C LEU A 33 34.48 18.92 7.54
N LEU A 34 34.18 18.50 6.31
CA LEU A 34 34.89 18.91 5.11
C LEU A 34 34.35 20.22 4.51
N LYS A 35 33.19 20.69 5.00
CA LYS A 35 32.53 21.90 4.51
C LYS A 35 33.45 23.11 4.59
N GLY A 36 33.64 23.78 3.45
CA GLY A 36 34.47 24.99 3.36
C GLY A 36 35.97 24.74 3.35
N VAL A 37 36.43 23.49 3.37
CA VAL A 37 37.85 23.14 3.19
C VAL A 37 38.26 23.32 1.73
N ASN A 38 37.39 22.91 0.79
CA ASN A 38 37.60 23.12 -0.63
C ASN A 38 36.24 23.14 -1.38
N PRO A 39 35.97 24.17 -2.21
CA PRO A 39 34.70 24.27 -2.94
C PRO A 39 34.46 23.12 -3.93
N LYS A 40 35.52 22.48 -4.45
CA LYS A 40 35.38 21.28 -5.31
C LYS A 40 34.92 20.07 -4.52
N ILE A 41 35.42 19.90 -3.29
CA ILE A 41 35.03 18.80 -2.39
C ILE A 41 33.57 19.00 -1.95
N ASP A 42 33.17 20.23 -1.64
CA ASP A 42 31.77 20.57 -1.30
C ASP A 42 30.81 20.27 -2.46
N GLY A 43 31.22 20.59 -3.69
CA GLY A 43 30.47 20.26 -4.91
C GLY A 43 30.31 18.75 -5.12
N VAL A 44 31.36 17.96 -4.89
CA VAL A 44 31.30 16.50 -5.03
C VAL A 44 30.44 15.88 -3.92
N LEU A 45 30.62 16.30 -2.66
CA LEU A 45 29.85 15.79 -1.52
C LEU A 45 28.36 16.09 -1.66
N SER A 46 28.00 17.31 -2.07
CA SER A 46 26.58 17.66 -2.32
C SER A 46 25.95 16.85 -3.46
N ARG A 47 26.72 16.55 -4.52
CA ARG A 47 26.26 15.69 -5.62
C ARG A 47 26.03 14.26 -5.13
N VAL A 48 26.95 13.70 -4.34
CA VAL A 48 26.80 12.35 -3.76
C VAL A 48 25.61 12.30 -2.81
N THR A 49 25.41 13.29 -1.93
CA THR A 49 24.22 13.36 -1.06
C THR A 49 22.92 13.35 -1.87
N ARG A 50 22.88 14.11 -2.98
CA ARG A 50 21.71 14.18 -3.85
C ARG A 50 21.41 12.86 -4.56
N GLU A 51 22.43 12.18 -5.09
CA GLU A 51 22.23 10.87 -5.73
C GLU A 51 21.91 9.78 -4.70
N TRP A 52 22.46 9.86 -3.48
CA TRP A 52 22.09 8.98 -2.37
C TRP A 52 20.64 9.18 -1.92
N ASP A 53 20.14 10.42 -1.92
CA ASP A 53 18.72 10.72 -1.66
C ASP A 53 17.81 10.09 -2.70
N LYS A 54 18.19 10.13 -3.98
CA LYS A 54 17.45 9.44 -5.04
C LYS A 54 17.44 7.93 -4.81
N LEU A 55 18.59 7.33 -4.48
CA LEU A 55 18.70 5.89 -4.17
C LEU A 55 17.82 5.48 -2.98
N GLN A 56 17.75 6.29 -1.92
CA GLN A 56 16.84 6.01 -0.80
C GLN A 56 15.36 6.15 -1.17
N ARG A 57 15.02 7.06 -2.09
CA ARG A 57 13.65 7.15 -2.64
C ARG A 57 13.30 5.92 -3.47
N PHE A 58 14.26 5.35 -4.20
CA PHE A 58 14.12 4.05 -4.87
C PHE A 58 13.89 2.91 -3.85
N GLU A 59 14.69 2.84 -2.79
CA GLU A 59 14.58 1.83 -1.73
C GLU A 59 13.25 1.91 -0.96
N LYS A 60 12.69 3.12 -0.81
CA LYS A 60 11.38 3.36 -0.19
C LYS A 60 10.18 3.20 -1.13
N GLY A 61 10.40 2.75 -2.37
CA GLY A 61 9.33 2.56 -3.36
C GLY A 61 8.73 3.86 -3.92
N GLU A 62 9.38 5.01 -3.69
CA GLU A 62 8.97 6.33 -4.22
C GLU A 62 9.42 6.54 -5.68
N VAL A 63 9.60 5.45 -6.44
CA VAL A 63 10.02 5.45 -7.84
C VAL A 63 9.04 6.23 -8.71
N ILE A 64 7.74 6.12 -8.39
CA ILE A 64 6.68 6.80 -9.14
C ILE A 64 6.78 8.32 -8.98
N ASP A 65 7.15 8.82 -7.79
CA ASP A 65 7.35 10.25 -7.55
C ASP A 65 8.58 10.80 -8.29
N LEU A 66 9.67 10.03 -8.30
CA LEU A 66 10.87 10.39 -9.05
C LEU A 66 10.61 10.44 -10.55
N VAL A 67 9.92 9.43 -11.10
CA VAL A 67 9.54 9.39 -12.52
C VAL A 67 8.57 10.50 -12.86
N ALA A 68 7.58 10.79 -12.00
CA ALA A 68 6.61 11.86 -12.23
C ALA A 68 7.24 13.25 -12.27
N HIS A 69 8.30 13.50 -11.49
CA HIS A 69 9.04 14.77 -11.54
C HIS A 69 9.88 14.93 -12.81
N GLU A 70 10.37 13.83 -13.38
CA GLU A 70 11.20 13.81 -14.59
C GLU A 70 10.37 13.66 -15.89
N LEU A 71 9.03 13.62 -15.81
CA LEU A 71 8.18 13.58 -16.99
C LEU A 71 8.39 14.84 -17.86
N PRO A 72 8.57 14.69 -19.19
CA PRO A 72 8.76 15.80 -20.10
C PRO A 72 7.50 16.70 -20.17
N GLU A 73 7.72 18.01 -20.28
CA GLU A 73 6.68 19.04 -20.33
C GLU A 73 6.84 19.85 -21.63
N HIS A 74 6.53 19.25 -22.78
CA HIS A 74 6.67 19.94 -24.07
C HIS A 74 5.41 20.75 -24.43
N THR A 75 4.27 20.44 -23.82
CA THR A 75 2.98 21.10 -24.06
C THR A 75 2.27 21.54 -22.78
N GLU A 76 1.35 22.52 -22.88
CA GLU A 76 0.52 22.97 -21.75
C GLU A 76 -0.41 21.86 -21.21
N GLU A 77 -0.84 20.93 -22.06
CA GLU A 77 -1.61 19.75 -21.61
C GLU A 77 -0.76 18.80 -20.78
N GLU A 78 0.47 18.51 -21.20
CA GLU A 78 1.41 17.67 -20.45
C GLU A 78 1.77 18.30 -19.10
N LYS A 79 1.96 19.62 -19.07
CA LYS A 79 2.18 20.37 -17.83
C LYS A 79 1.01 20.26 -16.85
N LYS A 80 -0.23 20.38 -17.36
CA LYS A 80 -1.44 20.16 -16.55
C LYS A 80 -1.53 18.72 -16.04
N ARG A 81 -1.25 17.73 -16.88
CA ARG A 81 -1.24 16.30 -16.51
C ARG A 81 -0.19 16.00 -15.45
N LYS A 82 1.03 16.51 -15.61
CA LYS A 82 2.11 16.36 -14.63
C LYS A 82 1.76 17.03 -13.32
N LYS A 83 1.22 18.25 -13.34
CA LYS A 83 0.77 18.93 -12.11
C LYS A 83 -0.34 18.15 -11.41
N ALA A 84 -1.28 17.58 -12.16
CA ALA A 84 -2.34 16.73 -11.60
C ALA A 84 -1.78 15.43 -11.00
N LEU A 85 -0.82 14.78 -11.66
CA LEU A 85 -0.14 13.59 -11.15
C LEU A 85 0.65 13.88 -9.88
N LEU A 86 1.44 14.95 -9.86
CA LEU A 86 2.20 15.38 -8.68
C LEU A 86 1.26 15.75 -7.51
N PHE A 87 0.16 16.43 -7.80
CA PHE A 87 -0.88 16.70 -6.81
C PHE A 87 -1.50 15.41 -6.29
N PHE A 88 -1.81 14.46 -7.16
CA PHE A 88 -2.34 13.15 -6.77
C PHE A 88 -1.36 12.39 -5.87
N PHE A 89 -0.08 12.34 -6.18
CA PHE A 89 0.91 11.68 -5.33
C PHE A 89 1.08 12.38 -3.97
N SER A 90 1.08 13.71 -3.96
CA SER A 90 1.08 14.48 -2.70
C SER A 90 -0.15 14.15 -1.85
N ALA A 91 -1.34 14.19 -2.44
CA ALA A 91 -2.59 13.87 -1.77
C ALA A 91 -2.63 12.41 -1.29
N TRP A 92 -2.09 11.48 -2.07
CA TRP A 92 -1.98 10.08 -1.71
C TRP A 92 -1.05 9.86 -0.50
N LYS A 93 0.10 10.53 -0.47
CA LYS A 93 1.02 10.51 0.67
C LYS A 93 0.39 11.09 1.93
N ASP A 94 -0.33 12.20 1.80
CA ASP A 94 -1.02 12.82 2.93
C ASP A 94 -2.14 11.91 3.44
N LEU A 95 -2.89 11.25 2.55
CA LEU A 95 -3.88 10.23 2.92
C LEU A 95 -3.24 9.05 3.65
N GLN A 96 -2.12 8.51 3.17
CA GLN A 96 -1.44 7.39 3.84
C GLN A 96 -1.00 7.75 5.26
N LYS A 97 -0.44 8.94 5.46
CA LYS A 97 -0.09 9.43 6.80
C LYS A 97 -1.33 9.56 7.69
N GLU A 98 -2.41 10.09 7.13
CA GLU A 98 -3.66 10.29 7.85
C GLU A 98 -4.32 8.96 8.23
N VAL A 99 -4.26 7.95 7.36
CA VAL A 99 -4.70 6.58 7.66
C VAL A 99 -3.91 6.00 8.83
N VAL A 100 -2.59 6.15 8.86
CA VAL A 100 -1.75 5.69 9.98
C VAL A 100 -2.11 6.42 11.28
N ARG A 101 -2.33 7.74 11.22
CA ARG A 101 -2.75 8.56 12.37
C ARG A 101 -4.10 8.08 12.90
N VAL A 102 -5.11 8.00 12.04
CA VAL A 102 -6.47 7.57 12.38
C VAL A 102 -6.48 6.15 12.94
N ARG A 103 -5.72 5.23 12.35
CA ARG A 103 -5.56 3.86 12.87
C ARG A 103 -5.01 3.85 14.29
N THR A 104 -3.97 4.64 14.54
CA THR A 104 -3.35 4.77 15.86
C THR A 104 -4.33 5.37 16.86
N GLU A 105 -5.06 6.43 16.49
CA GLU A 105 -6.05 7.07 17.36
C GLU A 105 -7.27 6.16 17.66
N LEU A 106 -7.71 5.35 16.69
CA LEU A 106 -8.82 4.39 16.87
C LEU A 106 -8.42 3.16 17.69
N ALA A 107 -7.18 2.69 17.57
CA ALA A 107 -6.67 1.54 18.33
C ALA A 107 -6.69 1.79 19.84
N HIS A 108 -6.60 3.05 20.26
CA HIS A 108 -6.64 3.43 21.68
C HIS A 108 -8.05 3.47 22.28
N HIS A 109 -9.13 3.12 21.54
CA HIS A 109 -10.52 2.95 22.01
C HIS A 109 -11.04 3.96 23.06
N ASN A 110 -10.53 5.19 23.05
CA ASN A 110 -10.88 6.22 24.00
C ASN A 110 -11.73 7.30 23.31
N ALA A 111 -12.71 7.87 24.03
CA ALA A 111 -13.56 8.97 23.53
C ALA A 111 -12.74 10.18 23.03
N GLN A 112 -11.53 10.35 23.54
CA GLN A 112 -10.57 11.37 23.12
C GLN A 112 -10.03 11.16 21.69
N GLY A 113 -9.89 9.91 21.23
CA GLY A 113 -9.48 9.60 19.85
C GLY A 113 -10.50 10.07 18.82
N TRP A 114 -11.79 9.80 19.08
CA TRP A 114 -12.89 10.31 18.24
C TRP A 114 -12.98 11.84 18.25
N GLY A 115 -12.75 12.48 19.40
CA GLY A 115 -12.71 13.94 19.51
C GLY A 115 -11.61 14.58 18.67
N ASN A 116 -10.42 13.97 18.63
CA ASN A 116 -9.29 14.45 17.82
C ASN A 116 -9.50 14.25 16.32
N ILE A 117 -10.09 13.12 15.91
CA ILE A 117 -10.46 12.85 14.51
C ILE A 117 -11.51 13.85 14.02
N LEU A 118 -12.58 14.06 14.78
CA LEU A 118 -13.65 15.01 14.43
C LEU A 118 -13.19 16.47 14.50
N GLY A 119 -12.25 16.79 15.39
CA GLY A 119 -11.63 18.11 15.48
C GLY A 119 -10.74 18.43 14.27
N ALA A 120 -9.95 17.46 13.80
CA ALA A 120 -9.10 17.57 12.62
C ALA A 120 -9.90 17.55 11.30
N ALA A 121 -11.13 17.06 11.31
CA ALA A 121 -12.00 16.99 10.14
C ALA A 121 -12.53 18.36 9.62
N LYS A 122 -12.07 19.48 10.17
CA LYS A 122 -12.48 20.83 9.75
C LYS A 122 -11.51 21.43 8.74
N GLY A 123 -11.99 21.72 7.52
CA GLY A 123 -11.22 22.37 6.45
C GLY A 123 -10.84 21.43 5.30
N PRO A 124 -9.90 21.81 4.41
CA PRO A 124 -9.50 20.99 3.26
C PRO A 124 -8.88 19.65 3.65
N LEU A 125 -8.26 19.57 4.84
CA LEU A 125 -7.77 18.32 5.43
C LEU A 125 -8.91 17.39 5.85
N GLY A 126 -10.11 17.92 6.11
CA GLY A 126 -11.24 17.13 6.58
C GLY A 126 -11.75 16.10 5.59
N LEU A 127 -11.61 16.36 4.28
CA LEU A 127 -11.90 15.35 3.26
C LEU A 127 -10.90 14.19 3.33
N ILE A 128 -9.61 14.49 3.53
CA ILE A 128 -8.57 13.46 3.66
C ILE A 128 -8.80 12.65 4.94
N THR A 129 -9.10 13.29 6.07
CA THR A 129 -9.44 12.62 7.32
C THR A 129 -10.68 11.73 7.18
N ALA A 130 -11.74 12.20 6.52
CA ALA A 130 -12.95 11.39 6.29
C ALA A 130 -12.66 10.15 5.44
N VAL A 131 -11.88 10.30 4.36
CA VAL A 131 -11.46 9.16 3.52
C VAL A 131 -10.58 8.21 4.33
N ALA A 132 -9.67 8.71 5.15
CA ALA A 132 -8.81 7.89 6.02
C ALA A 132 -9.62 7.10 7.06
N VAL A 133 -10.63 7.71 7.68
CA VAL A 133 -11.56 7.02 8.57
C VAL A 133 -12.32 5.92 7.83
N GLY A 134 -12.86 6.22 6.64
CA GLY A 134 -13.51 5.22 5.80
C GLY A 134 -12.59 4.06 5.45
N TRP A 135 -11.33 4.34 5.11
CA TRP A 135 -10.30 3.34 4.83
C TRP A 135 -10.06 2.42 6.03
N VAL A 136 -9.83 2.99 7.22
CA VAL A 136 -9.59 2.21 8.44
C VAL A 136 -10.82 1.39 8.84
N LEU A 137 -12.03 1.92 8.67
CA LEU A 137 -13.26 1.19 8.93
C LEU A 137 -13.45 0.01 7.96
N LEU A 138 -13.14 0.17 6.67
CA LEU A 138 -13.17 -0.91 5.70
C LEU A 138 -12.15 -2.02 6.03
N GLU A 139 -10.94 -1.65 6.48
CA GLU A 139 -9.96 -2.62 6.96
C GLU A 139 -10.46 -3.35 8.22
N ALA A 140 -10.99 -2.61 9.20
CA ALA A 140 -11.46 -3.17 10.47
C ALA A 140 -12.69 -4.08 10.31
N THR A 141 -13.51 -3.84 9.30
CA THR A 141 -14.72 -4.62 9.00
C THR A 141 -14.52 -5.67 7.91
N SER A 142 -13.28 -5.81 7.41
CA SER A 142 -12.93 -6.85 6.43
C SER A 142 -13.23 -8.25 6.99
N VAL A 143 -13.68 -9.12 6.10
CA VAL A 143 -13.96 -10.52 6.39
C VAL A 143 -12.93 -11.41 5.71
N GLU A 144 -12.67 -12.56 6.31
CA GLU A 144 -11.72 -13.53 5.81
C GLU A 144 -12.44 -14.60 5.00
N ILE A 145 -11.92 -14.90 3.82
CA ILE A 145 -12.37 -15.99 2.96
C ILE A 145 -11.22 -16.98 2.87
N ALA A 146 -11.41 -18.19 3.39
CA ALA A 146 -10.48 -19.29 3.25
C ALA A 146 -10.70 -19.96 1.89
N VAL A 147 -9.74 -19.79 0.98
CA VAL A 147 -9.73 -20.42 -0.35
C VAL A 147 -9.02 -21.75 -0.24
N LYS A 148 -9.78 -22.85 -0.28
CA LYS A 148 -9.29 -24.23 -0.14
C LYS A 148 -9.14 -24.87 -1.52
N ASN A 149 -7.96 -25.41 -1.81
CA ASN A 149 -7.71 -26.24 -2.98
C ASN A 149 -7.98 -27.71 -2.62
N ALA A 150 -8.96 -28.34 -3.25
CA ALA A 150 -9.35 -29.73 -3.01
C ALA A 150 -9.20 -30.55 -4.29
N GLY A 151 -7.98 -31.00 -4.61
CA GLY A 151 -7.70 -31.88 -5.74
C GLY A 151 -7.21 -31.19 -7.01
N CYS A 152 -7.14 -29.86 -7.05
CA CYS A 152 -6.68 -29.14 -8.24
C CYS A 152 -5.16 -28.92 -8.24
N ASN A 153 -4.62 -28.65 -9.44
CA ASN A 153 -3.25 -28.17 -9.59
C ASN A 153 -2.99 -26.91 -8.76
N THR A 154 -1.74 -26.68 -8.36
CA THR A 154 -1.34 -25.50 -7.57
C THR A 154 -1.89 -24.20 -8.17
N MET A 155 -2.68 -23.48 -7.38
CA MET A 155 -3.25 -22.20 -7.79
C MET A 155 -2.27 -21.07 -7.49
N TYR A 156 -1.98 -20.26 -8.50
CA TYR A 156 -1.11 -19.09 -8.36
C TYR A 156 -2.00 -17.84 -8.27
N PRO A 157 -2.14 -17.21 -7.09
CA PRO A 157 -2.93 -16.00 -6.96
C PRO A 157 -2.33 -14.90 -7.83
N MET A 158 -3.17 -14.18 -8.58
CA MET A 158 -2.71 -13.00 -9.33
C MET A 158 -2.38 -11.87 -8.37
N SER A 159 -1.12 -11.82 -7.92
CA SER A 159 -0.61 -10.85 -6.96
C SER A 159 -0.23 -9.54 -7.64
N TYR A 160 -1.16 -8.85 -8.31
CA TYR A 160 -0.85 -7.56 -8.93
C TYR A 160 -1.95 -6.52 -8.69
N SER A 161 -1.97 -5.99 -7.48
CA SER A 161 -2.28 -4.57 -7.30
C SER A 161 -1.07 -3.90 -6.68
N SER A 162 -0.42 -3.01 -7.43
CA SER A 162 0.67 -2.16 -6.92
C SER A 162 0.20 -1.17 -5.85
N ILE A 163 -1.13 -0.99 -5.74
CA ILE A 163 -1.78 -0.12 -4.77
C ILE A 163 -2.53 -1.02 -3.78
N PRO A 164 -2.12 -1.09 -2.50
CA PRO A 164 -2.90 -1.80 -1.49
C PRO A 164 -4.25 -1.10 -1.34
N LEU A 165 -5.34 -1.85 -1.50
CA LEU A 165 -6.70 -1.35 -1.31
C LEU A 165 -7.17 -1.66 0.12
N PRO A 166 -8.00 -0.80 0.74
CA PRO A 166 -8.43 -0.99 2.11
C PRO A 166 -9.29 -2.24 2.24
N GLY A 167 -9.00 -3.05 3.24
CA GLY A 167 -9.78 -4.25 3.54
C GLY A 167 -9.70 -5.34 2.46
N ILE A 168 -8.78 -5.20 1.50
CA ILE A 168 -8.51 -6.20 0.47
C ILE A 168 -7.09 -6.74 0.64
N SER A 169 -6.97 -8.05 0.86
CA SER A 169 -5.70 -8.75 0.76
C SER A 169 -5.87 -10.05 0.01
N LEU A 170 -5.03 -10.27 -0.99
CA LEU A 170 -5.01 -11.53 -1.74
C LEU A 170 -3.91 -12.45 -1.17
N PRO A 171 -4.07 -13.79 -1.31
CA PRO A 171 -3.02 -14.75 -1.01
C PRO A 171 -1.75 -14.36 -1.79
N LYS A 172 -0.60 -14.42 -1.10
CA LYS A 172 0.71 -14.12 -1.72
C LYS A 172 1.41 -15.37 -2.20
N ASP A 173 1.19 -16.47 -1.50
CA ASP A 173 1.81 -17.75 -1.79
C ASP A 173 0.89 -18.61 -2.68
N PRO A 174 1.45 -19.45 -3.54
CA PRO A 174 0.68 -20.45 -4.29
C PRO A 174 -0.08 -21.38 -3.34
N ILE A 175 -1.29 -21.78 -3.74
CA ILE A 175 -2.15 -22.69 -2.97
C ILE A 175 -2.06 -24.08 -3.60
N ALA A 176 -1.17 -24.93 -3.09
CA ALA A 176 -1.04 -26.31 -3.56
C ALA A 176 -2.28 -27.16 -3.19
N ASP A 177 -2.37 -28.36 -3.75
CA ASP A 177 -3.43 -29.30 -3.39
C ASP A 177 -3.49 -29.56 -1.87
N GLY A 178 -4.69 -29.57 -1.31
CA GLY A 178 -4.97 -29.69 0.11
C GLY A 178 -4.64 -28.44 0.94
N GLN A 179 -4.07 -27.39 0.33
CA GLN A 179 -3.71 -26.17 1.04
C GLN A 179 -4.83 -25.12 1.01
N THR A 180 -4.71 -24.14 1.91
CA THR A 180 -5.64 -23.02 2.04
C THR A 180 -4.87 -21.71 1.92
N GLY A 181 -5.36 -20.82 1.06
CA GLY A 181 -4.96 -19.41 1.03
C GLY A 181 -6.03 -18.54 1.68
N THR A 182 -5.65 -17.44 2.31
CA THR A 182 -6.61 -16.51 2.93
C THR A 182 -6.74 -15.24 2.09
N VAL A 183 -7.96 -14.91 1.72
CA VAL A 183 -8.33 -13.62 1.12
C VAL A 183 -9.01 -12.78 2.20
N ARG A 184 -8.77 -11.47 2.23
CA ARG A 184 -9.63 -10.53 2.97
C ARG A 184 -10.35 -9.65 1.99
N LEU A 185 -11.65 -9.46 2.19
CA LEU A 185 -12.48 -8.56 1.41
C LEU A 185 -13.31 -7.67 2.36
N PRO A 186 -13.71 -6.45 1.93
CA PRO A 186 -14.66 -5.66 2.68
C PRO A 186 -16.03 -6.35 2.76
N PRO A 187 -16.88 -6.00 3.74
CA PRO A 187 -18.16 -6.67 4.01
C PRO A 187 -19.23 -6.19 3.01
N LEU A 188 -19.12 -6.68 1.78
CA LEU A 188 -19.96 -6.34 0.63
C LEU A 188 -20.82 -7.52 0.17
N THR A 189 -21.85 -7.22 -0.63
CA THR A 189 -22.71 -8.24 -1.25
C THR A 189 -22.27 -8.44 -2.68
N LEU A 190 -21.95 -9.68 -3.05
CA LEU A 190 -21.61 -10.10 -4.41
C LEU A 190 -22.78 -10.85 -5.01
N ASN A 191 -23.04 -10.68 -6.30
CA ASN A 191 -23.84 -11.59 -7.08
C ASN A 191 -22.89 -12.48 -7.89
N ALA A 192 -22.96 -13.79 -7.67
CA ALA A 192 -22.26 -14.80 -8.41
C ALA A 192 -23.23 -15.48 -9.38
N ASP A 193 -23.08 -15.20 -10.66
CA ASP A 193 -23.88 -15.82 -11.73
C ASP A 193 -23.02 -16.84 -12.48
N GLY A 194 -23.24 -18.11 -12.15
CA GLY A 194 -22.66 -19.27 -12.82
C GLY A 194 -23.62 -19.99 -13.77
N THR A 195 -24.74 -19.36 -14.17
CA THR A 195 -25.75 -20.00 -15.03
C THR A 195 -25.24 -20.37 -16.42
N THR A 196 -24.15 -19.75 -16.87
CA THR A 196 -23.48 -20.08 -18.13
C THR A 196 -22.40 -21.15 -17.88
N PRO A 197 -22.46 -22.32 -18.53
CA PRO A 197 -21.47 -23.37 -18.33
C PRO A 197 -20.03 -22.89 -18.56
N GLY A 198 -19.15 -23.18 -17.61
CA GLY A 198 -17.73 -22.82 -17.67
C GLY A 198 -17.43 -21.33 -17.41
N ILE A 199 -18.41 -20.54 -16.98
CA ILE A 199 -18.23 -19.10 -16.68
C ILE A 199 -18.90 -18.77 -15.35
N ILE A 200 -18.20 -18.04 -14.47
CA ILE A 200 -18.83 -17.32 -13.35
C ILE A 200 -18.61 -15.82 -13.53
N HIS A 201 -19.72 -15.08 -13.50
CA HIS A 201 -19.73 -13.63 -13.40
C HIS A 201 -19.89 -13.22 -11.94
N LEU A 202 -18.88 -12.55 -11.38
CA LEU A 202 -18.98 -11.90 -10.08
C LEU A 202 -19.26 -10.42 -10.29
N SER A 203 -20.34 -9.93 -9.69
CA SER A 203 -20.69 -8.51 -9.70
C SER A 203 -20.92 -7.96 -8.31
N ALA A 204 -20.36 -6.79 -8.02
CA ALA A 204 -20.67 -6.00 -6.84
C ALA A 204 -20.50 -4.52 -7.15
N PHE A 205 -21.48 -3.71 -6.77
CA PHE A 205 -21.53 -2.28 -7.09
C PHE A 205 -21.38 -2.06 -8.61
N ASN A 206 -20.23 -1.52 -9.05
CA ASN A 206 -19.87 -1.28 -10.46
C ASN A 206 -18.70 -2.16 -10.95
N PHE A 207 -18.27 -3.13 -10.14
CA PHE A 207 -17.25 -4.07 -10.52
C PHE A 207 -17.89 -5.33 -11.09
N ASN A 208 -17.46 -5.71 -12.28
CA ASN A 208 -17.86 -6.94 -12.96
C ASN A 208 -16.61 -7.72 -13.31
N TYR A 209 -16.50 -8.93 -12.78
CA TYR A 209 -15.40 -9.84 -13.04
C TYR A 209 -15.96 -11.11 -13.66
N THR A 210 -15.26 -11.61 -14.68
CA THR A 210 -15.63 -12.85 -15.36
C THR A 210 -14.50 -13.83 -15.20
N PHE A 211 -14.81 -15.03 -14.73
CA PHE A 211 -13.86 -16.12 -14.56
C PHE A 211 -14.28 -17.29 -15.45
N THR A 212 -13.32 -17.82 -16.21
CA THR A 212 -13.51 -19.07 -16.95
C THR A 212 -13.13 -20.24 -16.05
N ILE A 213 -14.02 -21.21 -15.95
CA ILE A 213 -13.89 -22.37 -15.06
C ILE A 213 -13.84 -23.63 -15.92
N PRO A 214 -12.79 -24.46 -15.77
CA PRO A 214 -12.73 -25.77 -16.42
C PRO A 214 -13.95 -26.65 -16.06
N SER A 215 -14.40 -27.50 -16.98
CA SER A 215 -15.61 -28.30 -16.81
C SER A 215 -15.53 -29.34 -15.68
N ASP A 216 -14.33 -29.70 -15.26
CA ASP A 216 -14.00 -30.61 -14.16
C ASP A 216 -13.91 -29.91 -12.79
N VAL A 217 -14.05 -28.58 -12.75
CA VAL A 217 -13.91 -27.80 -11.51
C VAL A 217 -15.27 -27.44 -10.91
N THR A 218 -15.46 -27.78 -9.64
CA THR A 218 -16.61 -27.34 -8.83
C THR A 218 -16.18 -26.27 -7.83
N ILE A 219 -16.92 -25.17 -7.79
CA ILE A 219 -16.71 -24.07 -6.84
C ILE A 219 -17.89 -24.02 -5.87
N THR A 220 -17.59 -24.13 -4.59
CA THR A 220 -18.58 -23.96 -3.51
C THR A 220 -18.21 -22.81 -2.59
N PHE A 221 -19.18 -22.00 -2.22
CA PHE A 221 -19.04 -20.92 -1.24
C PHE A 221 -19.94 -21.19 -0.05
N ASP A 222 -19.37 -21.29 1.15
CA ASP A 222 -20.06 -21.67 2.39
C ASP A 222 -20.93 -22.93 2.26
N GLY A 223 -20.49 -23.88 1.42
CA GLY A 223 -21.21 -25.13 1.14
C GLY A 223 -22.23 -25.05 0.00
N GLU A 224 -22.52 -23.86 -0.55
CA GLU A 224 -23.40 -23.69 -1.71
C GLU A 224 -22.60 -23.77 -3.01
N VAL A 225 -23.04 -24.61 -3.95
CA VAL A 225 -22.42 -24.73 -5.28
C VAL A 225 -22.73 -23.48 -6.11
N LEU A 226 -21.71 -22.85 -6.67
CA LEU A 226 -21.84 -21.67 -7.53
C LEU A 226 -21.99 -22.01 -9.01
N ASN A 227 -21.50 -23.18 -9.43
CA ASN A 227 -21.66 -23.64 -10.81
C ASN A 227 -23.15 -23.81 -11.16
N ASN A 228 -23.55 -23.34 -12.34
CA ASN A 228 -24.91 -23.47 -12.88
C ASN A 228 -26.01 -22.79 -12.04
N ALA A 229 -25.66 -21.89 -11.12
CA ALA A 229 -26.59 -21.18 -10.25
C ALA A 229 -26.31 -19.67 -10.22
N SER A 230 -27.33 -18.88 -9.88
CA SER A 230 -27.16 -17.47 -9.53
C SER A 230 -27.38 -17.32 -8.03
N THR A 231 -26.35 -16.84 -7.34
CA THR A 231 -26.26 -16.84 -5.87
C THR A 231 -25.83 -15.48 -5.36
N ILE A 232 -26.49 -15.00 -4.31
CA ILE A 232 -26.14 -13.74 -3.64
C ILE A 232 -25.22 -14.04 -2.45
N LEU A 233 -23.93 -13.76 -2.59
CA LEU A 233 -22.93 -13.95 -1.54
C LEU A 233 -22.92 -12.71 -0.64
N ARG A 234 -23.33 -12.89 0.63
CA ARG A 234 -23.38 -11.79 1.61
C ARG A 234 -22.17 -11.85 2.52
N LEU A 235 -21.06 -11.20 2.15
CA LEU A 235 -19.83 -11.23 2.95
C LEU A 235 -19.96 -10.58 4.32
N ARG A 236 -21.02 -9.79 4.56
CA ARG A 236 -21.28 -9.20 5.88
C ARG A 236 -21.88 -10.20 6.88
N SER A 237 -22.45 -11.32 6.43
CA SER A 237 -23.24 -12.20 7.31
C SER A 237 -22.38 -12.83 8.41
N GLN A 238 -21.09 -13.05 8.14
CA GLN A 238 -20.14 -13.66 9.08
C GLN A 238 -18.72 -13.12 8.85
N LYS A 239 -17.83 -13.32 9.83
CA LYS A 239 -16.44 -12.84 9.74
C LYS A 239 -15.53 -13.75 8.93
N HIS A 240 -15.92 -15.01 8.78
CA HIS A 240 -15.15 -16.05 8.10
C HIS A 240 -16.07 -16.79 7.12
N HIS A 241 -15.59 -16.96 5.89
CA HIS A 241 -16.26 -17.69 4.82
C HIS A 241 -15.33 -18.74 4.25
N ASP A 242 -15.89 -19.80 3.69
CA ASP A 242 -15.14 -20.85 3.00
C ASP A 242 -15.44 -20.80 1.50
N LEU A 243 -14.38 -20.75 0.68
CA LEU A 243 -14.45 -20.96 -0.76
C LEU A 243 -13.66 -22.21 -1.08
N VAL A 244 -14.34 -23.28 -1.49
CA VAL A 244 -13.69 -24.55 -1.86
C VAL A 244 -13.73 -24.70 -3.37
N ILE A 245 -12.56 -24.96 -3.95
CA ILE A 245 -12.38 -25.24 -5.37
C ILE A 245 -11.96 -26.69 -5.48
N SER A 246 -12.79 -27.51 -6.12
CA SER A 246 -12.60 -28.97 -6.20
C SER A 246 -12.39 -29.44 -7.64
N CYS A 247 -11.42 -30.34 -7.81
CA CYS A 247 -11.17 -31.17 -8.97
C CYS A 247 -11.16 -32.64 -8.47
#